data_AF-A0A955MU10-F1
#
_entry.id   AF-A0A955MU10-F1
#
_cell.length_a   1.000
_cell.length_b   1.000
_cell.length_c   1.000
_cell.angle_alpha   90.00
_cell.angle_beta   90.00
_cell.angle_gamma   90.00
#
_symmetry.space_group_name_H-M   'P 1'
#
loop_
_entity.id
_entity.type
_entity.pdbx_description
1 polymer ?
#
loop_
_entity_poly.entity_id
_entity_poly.type
_entity_poly.pdbx_seq_one_letter_code
_entity_poly.pdbx_strand_id
1 'polypeptide(L)'
;MAEKETPKNLPFSFEAERAVLAAMLHDSDAMLAGLEVLREVDNLAKRDKADSQSKKRKGFEGTTLFFHTPYQHIFDLIVHLEEQGVKPNFVSLLEAANKRKLLDQIGGSSAIMEVIEAAATGSEVIHFADIVKEKFLLRRLIYS
;
A
#
# COMPACT_ATOMS: atom_id res chain seq x y z
N MET A 1 15.42 25.88 5.79
CA MET A 1 14.63 24.64 5.94
C MET A 1 14.08 24.35 4.56
N ALA A 2 14.63 23.37 3.83
CA ALA A 2 14.40 23.23 2.39
C ALA A 2 12.96 22.74 2.12
N GLU A 3 12.18 23.59 1.45
CA GLU A 3 10.96 23.18 0.74
C GLU A 3 11.38 22.14 -0.29
N LYS A 4 11.11 20.86 0.00
CA LYS A 4 11.22 19.80 -1.02
C LYS A 4 10.12 20.07 -2.02
N GLU A 5 10.47 20.73 -3.13
CA GLU A 5 9.62 20.83 -4.30
C GLU A 5 9.16 19.42 -4.69
N THR A 6 7.92 19.10 -4.36
CA THR A 6 7.26 17.89 -4.84
C THR A 6 7.08 18.06 -6.35
N PRO A 7 7.44 17.05 -7.16
CA PRO A 7 7.35 17.17 -8.61
C PRO A 7 5.90 17.50 -8.98
N LYS A 8 5.77 18.62 -9.69
CA LYS A 8 4.53 19.19 -10.22
C LYS A 8 3.70 18.07 -10.89
N ASN A 9 2.49 17.85 -10.36
CA ASN A 9 1.32 17.36 -11.09
C ASN A 9 1.04 15.84 -11.21
N LEU A 10 1.50 14.98 -10.29
CA LEU A 10 0.89 13.65 -10.13
C LEU A 10 -0.06 13.60 -8.92
N PRO A 11 -1.30 13.10 -9.08
CA PRO A 11 -2.21 12.93 -7.97
C PRO A 11 -1.75 11.75 -7.10
N PHE A 12 -1.12 12.05 -5.96
CA PHE A 12 -0.81 11.11 -4.88
C PHE A 12 -1.01 11.79 -3.53
N SER A 13 -1.17 10.99 -2.47
CA SER A 13 -1.25 11.49 -1.09
C SER A 13 -0.46 10.57 -0.18
N PHE A 14 0.75 10.98 0.20
CA PHE A 14 1.61 10.22 1.11
C PHE A 14 0.94 10.01 2.47
N GLU A 15 0.23 11.02 2.95
CA GLU A 15 -0.51 10.97 4.21
C GLU A 15 -1.62 9.93 4.17
N ALA A 16 -2.43 9.91 3.09
CA ALA A 16 -3.50 8.93 2.95
C ALA A 16 -2.95 7.50 2.80
N GLU A 17 -1.91 7.31 1.99
CA GLU A 17 -1.26 6.01 1.80
C GLU A 17 -0.72 5.45 3.13
N ARG A 18 0.01 6.29 3.88
CA ARG A 18 0.55 5.91 5.18
C ARG A 18 -0.56 5.66 6.21
N ALA A 19 -1.59 6.51 6.23
CA ALA A 19 -2.70 6.40 7.17
C ALA A 19 -3.52 5.12 6.95
N VAL A 20 -3.76 4.73 5.69
CA VAL A 20 -4.41 3.45 5.37
C VAL A 20 -3.59 2.31 5.96
N LEU A 21 -2.29 2.22 5.64
CA LEU A 21 -1.44 1.14 6.14
C LEU A 21 -1.36 1.12 7.67
N ALA A 22 -1.26 2.30 8.30
CA ALA A 22 -1.25 2.41 9.76
C ALA A 22 -2.54 1.87 10.37
N ALA A 23 -3.70 2.32 9.89
CA ALA A 23 -4.99 1.88 10.39
C ALA A 23 -5.18 0.35 10.20
N MET A 24 -4.73 -0.19 9.07
CA MET A 24 -4.75 -1.65 8.80
C MET A 24 -3.88 -2.46 9.78
N LEU A 25 -2.82 -1.87 10.33
CA LEU A 25 -1.94 -2.52 11.30
C LEU A 25 -2.49 -2.45 12.73
N HIS A 26 -3.11 -1.33 13.09
CA HIS A 26 -3.66 -1.14 14.43
C HIS A 26 -4.93 -1.97 14.63
N ASP A 27 -5.82 -1.99 13.62
CA ASP A 27 -7.14 -2.58 13.71
C ASP A 27 -7.45 -3.54 12.54
N SER A 28 -7.81 -4.78 12.89
CA SER A 28 -8.20 -5.80 11.92
C SER A 28 -9.51 -5.45 11.21
N ASP A 29 -10.45 -4.79 11.90
CA ASP A 29 -11.72 -4.38 11.30
C ASP A 29 -11.49 -3.26 10.29
N ALA A 30 -10.60 -2.31 10.62
CA ALA A 30 -10.14 -1.28 9.70
C ALA A 30 -9.40 -1.87 8.49
N MET A 31 -8.66 -2.96 8.69
CA MET A 31 -8.02 -3.68 7.60
C MET A 31 -9.02 -4.25 6.61
N LEU A 32 -10.04 -4.94 7.10
CA LEU A 32 -11.10 -5.48 6.25
C LEU A 32 -11.84 -4.36 5.51
N ALA A 33 -12.23 -3.30 6.22
CA ALA A 33 -12.91 -2.15 5.62
C ALA A 33 -12.05 -1.46 4.54
N GLY A 34 -10.76 -1.24 4.82
CA GLY A 34 -9.83 -0.67 3.84
C GLY A 34 -9.61 -1.58 2.63
N LEU A 35 -9.52 -2.90 2.85
CA LEU A 35 -9.40 -3.88 1.77
C LEU A 35 -10.66 -3.91 0.89
N GLU A 36 -11.86 -3.83 1.47
CA GLU A 36 -13.11 -3.78 0.71
C GLU A 36 -13.12 -2.60 -0.27
N VAL A 37 -12.74 -1.41 0.18
CA VAL A 37 -12.68 -0.19 -0.65
C VAL A 37 -11.63 -0.32 -1.76
N LEU A 38 -10.45 -0.83 -1.41
CA LEU A 38 -9.31 -0.93 -2.34
C LEU A 38 -9.44 -2.11 -3.32
N ARG A 39 -10.18 -3.17 -2.97
CA ARG A 39 -10.33 -4.39 -3.78
C ARG A 39 -10.91 -4.10 -5.16
N GLU A 40 -11.86 -3.17 -5.26
CA GLU A 40 -12.42 -2.77 -6.55
C GLU A 40 -11.35 -2.21 -7.49
N VAL A 41 -10.47 -1.39 -6.95
CA VAL A 41 -9.43 -0.69 -7.70
C VAL A 41 -8.26 -1.63 -8.01
N ASP A 42 -7.92 -2.50 -7.07
CA ASP A 42 -6.91 -3.55 -7.28
C ASP A 42 -7.32 -4.50 -8.42
N ASN A 43 -8.61 -4.88 -8.48
CA ASN A 43 -9.15 -5.67 -9.58
C ASN A 43 -9.04 -4.95 -10.94
N LEU A 44 -9.26 -3.63 -10.97
CA LEU A 44 -9.08 -2.82 -12.19
C LEU A 44 -7.60 -2.77 -12.60
N ALA A 45 -6.69 -2.55 -11.65
CA ALA A 45 -5.26 -2.56 -11.89
C ALA A 45 -4.75 -3.90 -12.43
N LYS A 46 -5.28 -5.02 -11.92
CA LYS A 46 -4.97 -6.37 -12.39
C LYS A 46 -5.50 -6.65 -13.80
N ARG A 47 -6.66 -6.12 -14.17
CA ARG A 47 -7.22 -6.22 -15.53
C ARG A 47 -6.35 -5.50 -16.56
N ASP A 48 -5.91 -4.27 -16.27
CA ASP A 48 -5.04 -3.51 -17.16
C ASP A 48 -3.68 -4.22 -17.42
N LYS A 49 -3.15 -4.92 -16.41
CA LYS A 49 -1.95 -5.75 -16.54
C LYS A 49 -2.21 -7.05 -17.32
N ALA A 50 -3.38 -7.66 -17.19
CA ALA A 50 -3.76 -8.88 -17.92
C ALA A 50 -3.83 -8.64 -19.43
N ASP A 51 -4.30 -7.46 -19.85
CA ASP A 51 -4.32 -7.06 -21.26
C ASP A 51 -2.90 -6.77 -21.81
N SER A 52 -1.94 -6.45 -20.93
CA SER A 52 -0.59 -6.00 -21.29
C SER A 52 0.54 -7.03 -21.07
N GLN A 53 0.32 -8.16 -20.38
CA GLN A 53 1.38 -9.14 -20.07
C GLN A 53 1.04 -10.61 -20.43
N SER A 54 1.17 -10.93 -21.72
CA SER A 54 1.82 -12.21 -22.09
C SER A 54 3.33 -12.02 -21.93
N LYS A 55 3.94 -12.70 -20.95
CA LYS A 55 5.38 -12.73 -20.59
C LYS A 55 5.88 -11.57 -19.72
N LYS A 56 6.08 -11.84 -18.42
CA LYS A 56 7.43 -11.97 -17.79
C LYS A 56 7.33 -12.11 -16.27
N ARG A 57 7.94 -13.20 -15.78
CA ARG A 57 8.62 -13.36 -14.47
C ARG A 57 7.77 -13.15 -13.22
N LYS A 58 7.59 -14.25 -12.47
CA LYS A 58 7.15 -14.32 -11.08
C LYS A 58 8.11 -13.52 -10.16
N GLY A 59 8.03 -12.21 -10.18
CA GLY A 59 8.47 -11.33 -9.10
C GLY A 59 7.26 -11.02 -8.22
N PHE A 60 7.48 -10.68 -6.96
CA PHE A 60 6.42 -10.18 -6.09
C PHE A 60 5.86 -8.90 -6.71
N GLU A 61 4.65 -8.98 -7.26
CA GLU A 61 4.02 -7.86 -7.95
C GLU A 61 3.44 -6.91 -6.93
N GLY A 62 4.22 -5.88 -6.58
CA GLY A 62 3.73 -4.74 -5.81
C GLY A 62 2.37 -4.27 -6.31
N THR A 63 1.39 -4.19 -5.41
CA THR A 63 0.09 -3.59 -5.70
C THR A 63 0.27 -2.17 -6.28
N THR A 64 -0.20 -1.87 -7.49
CA THR A 64 0.02 -0.55 -8.14
C THR A 64 -0.87 0.57 -7.59
N LEU A 65 -1.66 0.30 -6.55
CA LEU A 65 -2.56 1.26 -5.91
C LEU A 65 -1.80 2.42 -5.26
N PHE A 66 -0.68 2.12 -4.59
CA PHE A 66 0.13 3.11 -3.89
C PHE A 66 1.15 3.73 -4.84
N PHE A 67 1.45 5.01 -4.69
CA PHE A 67 2.49 5.67 -5.47
C PHE A 67 3.89 5.25 -4.98
N HIS A 68 4.05 5.08 -3.67
CA HIS A 68 5.31 4.72 -3.07
C HIS A 68 5.55 3.21 -3.11
N THR A 69 6.57 2.78 -3.87
CA THR A 69 6.98 1.37 -3.97
C THR A 69 7.15 0.66 -2.61
N PRO A 70 7.74 1.29 -1.57
CA PRO A 70 7.78 0.70 -0.23
C PRO A 70 6.41 0.35 0.34
N TYR A 71 5.43 1.23 0.14
CA TYR A 71 4.07 1.07 0.66
C TYR A 71 3.28 -0.01 -0.08
N GLN A 72 3.56 -0.19 -1.39
CA GLN A 72 3.04 -1.33 -2.15
C GLN A 72 3.48 -2.65 -1.51
N HIS A 73 4.77 -2.78 -1.21
CA HIS A 73 5.31 -4.00 -0.60
C HIS A 73 4.82 -4.22 0.84
N ILE A 74 4.71 -3.15 1.63
CA ILE A 74 4.15 -3.25 3.00
C ILE A 74 2.69 -3.71 2.93
N PHE A 75 1.88 -3.12 2.05
CA PHE A 75 0.49 -3.52 1.85
C PHE A 75 0.37 -5.00 1.50
N ASP A 76 1.15 -5.48 0.52
CA ASP A 76 1.09 -6.87 0.13
C ASP A 76 1.54 -7.83 1.26
N LEU A 77 2.48 -7.40 2.11
CA LEU A 77 2.86 -8.16 3.30
C LEU A 77 1.73 -8.19 4.35
N ILE A 78 1.02 -7.08 4.54
CA ILE A 78 -0.15 -7.00 5.41
C ILE A 78 -1.22 -7.99 4.96
N VAL A 79 -1.57 -7.96 3.66
CA VAL A 79 -2.54 -8.88 3.06
C VAL A 79 -2.10 -10.33 3.24
N HIS A 80 -0.84 -10.65 2.94
CA HIS A 80 -0.33 -12.01 3.09
C HIS A 80 -0.33 -12.53 4.53
N LEU A 81 -0.07 -11.67 5.51
CA LEU A 81 -0.13 -12.05 6.91
C LEU A 81 -1.58 -12.31 7.33
N GLU A 82 -2.51 -11.50 6.86
CA GLU A 82 -3.94 -11.71 7.10
C GLU A 82 -4.45 -13.01 6.45
N GLU A 83 -4.05 -13.33 5.21
CA GLU A 83 -4.37 -14.60 4.56
C GLU A 83 -3.86 -15.82 5.35
N GLN A 84 -2.78 -15.66 6.12
CA GLN A 84 -2.23 -16.69 7.01
C GLN A 84 -2.92 -16.74 8.38
N GLY A 85 -3.88 -15.85 8.64
CA GLY A 85 -4.55 -15.69 9.92
C GLY A 85 -3.65 -15.08 11.00
N VAL A 86 -2.54 -14.44 10.61
CA VAL A 86 -1.59 -13.81 11.53
C VAL A 86 -1.83 -12.30 11.55
N LYS A 87 -2.12 -11.75 12.73
CA LYS A 87 -2.27 -10.29 12.86
C LYS A 87 -0.95 -9.58 12.48
N PRO A 88 -0.96 -8.69 11.47
CA PRO A 88 0.24 -7.99 11.06
C PRO A 88 0.68 -7.02 12.17
N ASN A 89 1.97 -7.08 12.51
CA ASN A 89 2.62 -6.21 13.48
C ASN A 89 4.05 -5.91 13.01
N PHE A 90 4.76 -5.00 13.69
CA PHE A 90 6.12 -4.63 13.31
C PHE A 90 7.05 -5.84 13.14
N VAL A 91 7.05 -6.76 14.11
CA VAL A 91 7.92 -7.93 14.11
C VAL A 91 7.53 -8.91 13.00
N SER A 92 6.24 -9.19 12.84
CA SER A 92 5.70 -10.06 11.80
C SER A 92 5.97 -9.52 10.40
N LEU A 93 5.84 -8.21 10.18
CA LEU A 93 6.19 -7.56 8.92
C LEU A 93 7.69 -7.64 8.66
N LEU A 94 8.52 -7.40 9.68
CA LEU A 94 9.97 -7.47 9.55
C LEU A 94 10.44 -8.89 9.23
N GLU A 95 9.88 -9.89 9.89
CA GLU A 95 10.13 -11.30 9.57
C GLU A 95 9.66 -11.67 8.16
N ALA A 96 8.46 -11.26 7.76
CA ALA A 96 7.91 -11.53 6.44
C ALA A 96 8.74 -10.84 5.33
N ALA A 97 9.15 -9.59 5.55
CA ALA A 97 10.00 -8.83 4.66
C ALA A 97 11.40 -9.46 4.54
N ASN A 98 11.98 -9.93 5.65
CA ASN A 98 13.29 -10.58 5.66
C ASN A 98 13.25 -11.94 4.95
N LYS A 99 12.24 -12.78 5.25
CA LYS A 99 12.02 -14.08 4.56
C LYS A 99 11.92 -13.92 3.05
N ARG A 100 11.34 -12.81 2.57
CA ARG A 100 11.14 -12.52 1.15
C ARG A 100 12.24 -11.66 0.52
N LYS A 101 13.27 -11.26 1.28
CA LYS A 101 14.33 -10.32 0.84
C LYS A 101 13.78 -8.99 0.28
N LEU A 102 12.65 -8.53 0.82
CA LEU A 102 12.00 -7.28 0.46
C LEU A 102 12.42 -6.11 1.36
N LEU A 103 13.17 -6.40 2.43
CA LEU A 103 13.57 -5.42 3.44
C LEU A 103 14.36 -4.24 2.82
N ASP A 104 15.24 -4.52 1.86
CA ASP A 104 15.99 -3.50 1.12
C ASP A 104 15.09 -2.64 0.22
N GLN A 105 14.01 -3.22 -0.33
CA GLN A 105 13.08 -2.53 -1.24
C GLN A 105 12.08 -1.65 -0.49
N ILE A 106 11.77 -2.02 0.76
CA ILE A 106 10.89 -1.25 1.66
C ILE A 106 11.64 -0.05 2.26
N GLY A 107 12.97 -0.02 2.21
CA GLY A 107 13.77 1.01 2.89
C GLY A 107 14.11 0.65 4.34
N GLY A 108 14.08 -0.65 4.67
CA GLY A 108 14.46 -1.20 5.96
C GLY A 108 13.36 -1.14 7.02
N SER A 109 13.75 -1.39 8.26
CA SER A 109 12.85 -1.36 9.43
C SER A 109 12.30 0.04 9.72
N SER A 110 13.02 1.10 9.36
CA SER A 110 12.59 2.49 9.58
C SER A 110 11.28 2.80 8.86
N ALA A 111 11.15 2.39 7.60
CA ALA A 111 9.94 2.65 6.82
C ALA A 111 8.70 1.95 7.39
N ILE A 112 8.87 0.73 7.92
CA ILE A 112 7.79 0.00 8.60
C ILE A 112 7.41 0.73 9.90
N MET A 113 8.41 1.21 10.65
CA MET A 113 8.17 1.95 11.89
C MET A 113 7.42 3.26 11.63
N GLU A 114 7.81 4.03 10.61
CA GLU A 114 7.14 5.27 10.22
C GLU A 114 5.65 5.08 9.88
N VAL A 115 5.31 3.93 9.29
CA VAL A 115 3.92 3.58 8.99
C VAL A 115 3.17 3.25 10.28
N ILE A 116 3.77 2.49 11.18
CA ILE A 116 3.14 2.10 12.45
C ILE A 116 2.94 3.29 13.39
N GLU A 117 3.91 4.21 13.44
CA GLU A 117 3.85 5.43 14.25
C GLU A 117 2.88 6.47 13.68
N ALA A 118 2.38 6.29 12.46
CA ALA A 118 1.41 7.21 11.90
C ALA A 118 0.08 7.14 12.69
N ALA A 119 -0.39 8.31 13.11
CA ALA A 119 -1.67 8.44 13.79
C ALA A 119 -2.80 8.34 12.77
N ALA A 120 -3.31 7.12 12.57
CA ALA A 120 -4.53 6.87 11.82
C ALA A 120 -5.46 5.99 12.65
N THR A 121 -6.70 6.42 12.80
CA THR A 121 -7.71 5.64 13.50
C THR A 121 -8.44 4.72 12.52
N GLY A 122 -8.87 3.55 13.00
CA GLY A 122 -9.60 2.59 12.17
C GLY A 122 -10.84 3.17 11.50
N SER A 123 -11.49 4.15 12.13
CA SER A 123 -12.65 4.87 11.60
C SER A 123 -12.34 5.76 10.39
N GLU A 124 -11.09 6.20 10.22
CA GLU A 124 -10.66 7.08 9.13
C GLU A 124 -10.10 6.30 7.93
N VAL A 125 -9.90 4.99 8.07
CA VAL A 125 -9.30 4.15 7.01
C VAL A 125 -10.07 4.23 5.70
N ILE A 126 -11.40 4.28 5.76
CA ILE A 126 -12.29 4.34 4.60
C ILE A 126 -12.06 5.66 3.87
N HIS A 127 -12.01 6.78 4.61
CA HIS A 127 -11.78 8.10 4.05
C HIS A 127 -10.43 8.19 3.33
N PHE A 128 -9.36 7.68 3.97
CA PHE A 128 -8.05 7.68 3.34
C PHE A 128 -7.95 6.68 2.17
N ALA A 129 -8.62 5.53 2.25
CA ALA A 129 -8.70 4.56 1.16
C ALA A 129 -9.41 5.14 -0.06
N ASP A 130 -10.48 5.92 0.15
CA ASP A 130 -11.16 6.66 -0.93
C ASP A 130 -10.24 7.68 -1.58
N ILE A 131 -9.45 8.44 -0.79
CA ILE A 131 -8.44 9.35 -1.34
C ILE A 131 -7.44 8.58 -2.19
N VAL A 132 -6.89 7.46 -1.71
CA VAL A 132 -5.93 6.64 -2.47
C VAL A 132 -6.56 6.13 -3.77
N LYS A 133 -7.81 5.68 -3.72
CA LYS A 133 -8.62 5.25 -4.88
C LYS A 133 -8.80 6.36 -5.90
N GLU A 134 -9.26 7.54 -5.48
CA GLU A 134 -9.45 8.70 -6.35
C GLU A 134 -8.13 9.10 -7.03
N LYS A 135 -7.04 9.17 -6.25
CA LYS A 135 -5.72 9.52 -6.78
C LYS A 135 -5.22 8.48 -7.78
N PHE A 136 -5.42 7.19 -7.52
CA PHE A 136 -5.09 6.13 -8.47
C PHE A 136 -5.89 6.28 -9.79
N LEU A 137 -7.20 6.50 -9.70
CA LEU A 137 -8.05 6.69 -10.89
C LEU A 137 -7.64 7.93 -11.69
N LEU A 138 -7.30 9.03 -11.03
CA LEU A 138 -6.79 10.23 -11.69
C LEU A 138 -5.46 9.96 -12.41
N ARG A 139 -4.53 9.21 -11.78
CA ARG A 139 -3.29 8.78 -12.46
C ARG A 139 -3.61 7.95 -13.70
N ARG A 140 -4.55 7.01 -13.59
CA ARG A 140 -4.97 6.17 -14.71
C ARG A 140 -5.53 7.00 -15.88
N LEU A 141 -6.36 8.00 -15.61
CA LEU A 141 -6.93 8.87 -16.65
C LEU A 141 -5.88 9.76 -17.34
N ILE A 142 -4.82 10.16 -16.62
CA ILE A 142 -3.74 10.97 -17.21
C ILE A 142 -2.84 10.10 -18.11
N TYR A 143 -2.64 8.83 -17.73
CA TYR A 143 -1.74 7.90 -18.42
C TYR A 143 -2.45 6.90 -19.35
N SER A 144 -3.78 7.01 -19.55
CA SER A 144 -4.55 6.22 -20.54
C SER A 144 -4.41 6.80 -21.94
#